data_AF-A0A1H4VTM7-F1
#
_entry.id   AF-A0A1H4VTM7-F1
#
_cell.length_a   1.000
_cell.length_b   1.000
_cell.length_c   1.000
_cell.angle_alpha   90.00
_cell.angle_beta   90.00
_cell.angle_gamma   90.00
#
_symmetry.space_group_name_H-M   'P 1'
#
loop_
_entity.id
_entity.type
_entity.pdbx_description
1 polymer ?
#
loop_
_entity_poly.entity_id
_entity_poly.type
_entity_poly.pdbx_seq_one_letter_code
_entity_poly.pdbx_strand_id
1 'polypeptide(L)'
;MRPATAAKLRANAATIHQLGRQHGLHSFALSTEPGELVATLDADRSYFDITSFETDLSTILGALVEVVPRGPGVDINETEPLNDLRGAA
;
A
#
# COMPACT_ATOMS: atom_id res chain seq x y z
N MET A 1 6.33 -16.60 0.01
CA MET A 1 7.03 -15.43 -0.56
C MET A 1 7.72 -14.66 0.56
N ARG A 2 8.74 -13.83 0.29
CA ARG A 2 9.35 -12.96 1.32
C ARG A 2 8.59 -11.63 1.40
N PRO A 3 8.56 -10.94 2.55
CA PRO A 3 7.98 -9.60 2.65
C PRO A 3 8.59 -8.62 1.64
N ALA A 4 7.76 -7.72 1.12
CA ALA A 4 8.24 -6.66 0.24
C ALA A 4 9.16 -5.71 1.01
N THR A 5 10.31 -5.38 0.41
CA THR A 5 11.19 -4.36 1.00
C THR A 5 10.64 -2.97 0.72
N ALA A 6 10.97 -2.00 1.57
CA ALA A 6 10.63 -0.61 1.33
C ALA A 6 11.14 -0.09 -0.04
N ALA A 7 12.31 -0.55 -0.50
CA ALA A 7 12.82 -0.23 -1.83
C ALA A 7 11.93 -0.80 -2.94
N LYS A 8 11.42 -2.02 -2.78
CA LYS A 8 10.53 -2.67 -3.74
C LYS A 8 9.16 -1.99 -3.80
N LEU A 9 8.61 -1.61 -2.64
CA LEU A 9 7.37 -0.84 -2.56
C LEU A 9 7.53 0.52 -3.25
N ARG A 10 8.62 1.27 -2.96
CA ARG A 10 8.92 2.56 -3.63
C ARG A 10 9.08 2.41 -5.14
N ALA A 11 9.81 1.40 -5.59
CA ALA A 11 10.02 1.15 -7.03
C ALA A 11 8.71 0.82 -7.78
N ASN A 12 7.65 0.42 -7.07
CA ASN A 12 6.36 0.06 -7.64
C ASN A 12 5.23 1.01 -7.19
N ALA A 13 5.57 2.22 -6.70
CA ALA A 13 4.60 3.18 -6.18
C ALA A 13 3.45 3.46 -7.17
N ALA A 14 3.76 3.69 -8.44
CA ALA A 14 2.74 3.94 -9.47
C ALA A 14 1.76 2.76 -9.63
N THR A 15 2.28 1.53 -9.62
CA THR A 15 1.46 0.31 -9.69
C THR A 15 0.57 0.16 -8.46
N ILE A 16 1.12 0.43 -7.27
CA ILE A 16 0.39 0.42 -6.00
C ILE A 16 -0.75 1.43 -6.02
N HIS A 17 -0.49 2.67 -6.46
CA HIS A 17 -1.51 3.73 -6.57
C HIS A 17 -2.59 3.38 -7.60
N GLN A 18 -2.20 2.83 -8.76
CA GLN A 18 -3.16 2.44 -9.80
C GLN A 18 -4.07 1.32 -9.33
N LEU A 19 -3.51 0.26 -8.75
CA LEU A 19 -4.28 -0.86 -8.19
C LEU A 19 -5.15 -0.37 -7.01
N GLY A 20 -4.58 0.47 -6.15
CA GLY A 20 -5.26 1.09 -5.03
C GLY A 20 -6.56 1.77 -5.42
N ARG A 21 -6.54 2.61 -6.45
CA ARG A 21 -7.75 3.29 -6.96
C ARG A 21 -8.80 2.32 -7.47
N GLN A 22 -8.40 1.20 -8.07
CA GLN A 22 -9.35 0.16 -8.50
C GLN A 22 -10.05 -0.51 -7.31
N HIS A 23 -9.35 -0.62 -6.19
CA HIS A 23 -9.84 -1.19 -4.94
C HIS A 23 -10.48 -0.15 -3.99
N GLY A 24 -10.45 1.14 -4.34
CA GLY A 24 -11.06 2.21 -3.54
C GLY A 24 -10.17 2.81 -2.46
N LEU A 25 -8.85 2.82 -2.69
CA LEU A 25 -7.83 3.42 -1.86
C LEU A 25 -7.23 4.63 -2.56
N HIS A 26 -6.95 5.70 -1.82
CA HIS A 26 -6.45 6.96 -2.40
C HIS A 26 -5.04 7.36 -1.99
N SER A 27 -4.53 6.85 -0.86
CA SER A 27 -3.17 7.16 -0.41
C SER A 27 -2.52 6.00 0.31
N PHE A 28 -1.20 5.98 0.23
CA PHE A 28 -0.35 4.91 0.73
C PHE A 28 0.84 5.48 1.50
N ALA A 29 1.27 4.80 2.57
CA ALA A 29 2.47 5.12 3.32
C ALA A 29 3.23 3.83 3.70
N LEU A 30 4.53 3.96 3.91
CA LEU A 30 5.37 2.85 4.37
C LEU A 30 5.27 2.73 5.89
N SER A 31 5.10 1.51 6.39
CA SER A 31 5.24 1.19 7.81
C SER A 31 6.71 0.95 8.17
N THR A 32 7.02 1.02 9.48
CA THR A 32 8.27 0.49 10.03
C THR A 32 8.39 -1.03 9.88
N GLU A 33 7.28 -1.75 9.72
CA GLU A 33 7.29 -3.20 9.56
C GLU A 33 7.55 -3.61 8.09
N PRO A 34 8.47 -4.56 7.84
CA PRO A 34 8.76 -5.03 6.48
C PRO A 34 7.55 -5.67 5.81
N GLY A 35 7.18 -5.16 4.63
CA GLY A 35 6.07 -5.67 3.84
C GLY A 35 4.71 -5.06 4.22
N GLU A 36 4.65 -4.26 5.27
CA GLU A 36 3.42 -3.57 5.65
C GLU A 36 3.28 -2.25 4.88
N LEU A 37 2.09 -2.04 4.33
CA LEU A 37 1.70 -0.89 3.55
C LEU A 37 0.45 -0.27 4.16
N VAL A 38 0.57 0.96 4.63
CA VAL A 38 -0.55 1.68 5.22
C VAL A 38 -1.37 2.29 4.09
N ALA A 39 -2.68 2.07 4.08
CA ALA A 39 -3.55 2.53 3.00
C ALA A 39 -4.76 3.30 3.54
N THR A 40 -5.16 4.38 2.86
CA THR A 40 -6.34 5.17 3.24
C THR A 40 -7.49 4.93 2.25
N LEU A 41 -8.67 4.68 2.80
CA LEU A 41 -9.90 4.48 2.04
C LEU A 41 -10.42 5.77 1.42
N ASP A 42 -10.95 5.67 0.20
CA ASP A 42 -11.73 6.76 -0.40
C ASP A 42 -12.84 7.23 0.55
N ALA A 43 -13.02 8.55 0.68
CA ALA A 43 -13.99 9.14 1.60
C ALA A 43 -15.43 8.69 1.34
N ASP A 44 -15.74 8.30 0.10
CA ASP A 44 -17.06 7.81 -0.32
C ASP A 44 -17.24 6.30 -0.12
N ARG A 45 -16.22 5.60 0.42
CA ARG A 45 -16.23 4.16 0.62
C ARG A 45 -16.28 3.77 2.10
N SER A 46 -17.20 2.88 2.39
CA SER A 46 -17.36 2.25 3.72
C SER A 46 -16.82 0.82 3.78
N TYR A 47 -16.38 0.26 2.65
CA TYR A 47 -15.91 -1.12 2.54
C TYR A 47 -14.64 -1.21 1.68
N PHE A 48 -13.74 -2.07 2.11
CA PHE A 48 -12.52 -2.44 1.38
C PHE A 48 -12.20 -3.90 1.59
N ASP A 49 -12.03 -4.59 0.45
CA ASP A 49 -11.61 -5.98 0.42
C ASP A 49 -10.08 -6.05 0.49
N ILE A 50 -9.58 -6.01 1.72
CA ILE A 50 -8.15 -6.01 2.02
C ILE A 50 -7.44 -7.23 1.45
N THR A 51 -8.07 -8.40 1.60
CA THR A 51 -7.50 -9.69 1.17
C THR A 51 -7.32 -9.75 -0.35
N SER A 52 -8.29 -9.24 -1.11
CA SER A 52 -8.21 -9.19 -2.57
C SER A 52 -7.08 -8.26 -3.02
N PHE A 53 -6.98 -7.07 -2.44
CA PHE A 53 -5.91 -6.12 -2.77
C PHE A 53 -4.52 -6.66 -2.40
N GLU A 54 -4.34 -7.24 -1.22
CA GLU A 54 -3.09 -7.87 -0.80
C GLU A 54 -2.67 -9.02 -1.72
N THR A 55 -3.63 -9.84 -2.16
CA THR A 55 -3.39 -10.97 -3.07
C THR A 55 -2.93 -10.49 -4.45
N ASP A 56 -3.64 -9.52 -5.02
CA ASP A 56 -3.30 -8.92 -6.31
C ASP A 56 -1.92 -8.26 -6.25
N LEU A 57 -1.69 -7.43 -5.23
CA LEU A 57 -0.44 -6.71 -5.07
C LEU A 57 0.74 -7.65 -4.80
N SER A 58 0.53 -8.67 -3.96
CA SER A 58 1.58 -9.66 -3.67
C SER A 58 1.95 -10.47 -4.91
N THR A 59 0.97 -10.78 -5.76
CA THR A 59 1.16 -11.45 -7.05
C THR A 59 1.99 -10.59 -8.01
N ILE A 60 1.60 -9.32 -8.16
CA ILE A 60 2.26 -8.37 -9.06
C ILE A 60 3.72 -8.13 -8.63
N LEU A 61 3.93 -7.94 -7.33
CA LEU A 61 5.27 -7.69 -6.81
C LEU A 61 6.10 -8.98 -6.71
N GLY A 62 5.48 -10.16 -6.65
CA GLY A 62 6.18 -11.39 -6.28
C GLY A 62 6.82 -11.30 -4.90
N ALA A 63 6.14 -10.65 -3.95
CA ALA A 63 6.54 -10.47 -2.56
C ALA A 63 5.29 -10.32 -1.68
N LEU A 64 5.35 -10.72 -0.41
CA LEU A 64 4.21 -10.54 0.50
C LEU A 64 4.04 -9.05 0.83
N VAL A 65 2.80 -8.58 0.74
CA VAL A 65 2.38 -7.27 1.22
C VAL A 65 1.21 -7.46 2.17
N GLU A 66 1.30 -6.85 3.34
CA GLU A 66 0.22 -6.73 4.32
C GLU A 66 -0.24 -5.29 4.32
N VAL A 67 -1.55 -5.06 4.37
CA VAL A 67 -2.13 -3.73 4.23
C VAL A 67 -2.81 -3.36 5.51
N VAL A 68 -2.48 -2.19 6.05
CA VAL A 68 -3.10 -1.69 7.27
C VAL A 68 -3.97 -0.48 6.92
N PRO A 69 -5.30 -0.55 7.13
CA PRO A 69 -6.18 0.56 6.82
C PRO A 69 -5.95 1.69 7.82
N ARG A 70 -5.72 2.90 7.28
CA ARG A 70 -5.65 4.14 8.06
C ARG A 70 -7.06 4.50 8.51
N GLY A 71 -7.30 4.45 9.82
CA GLY A 71 -8.60 4.74 10.43
C GLY A 71 -8.49 5.42 11.79
N PRO A 72 -9.57 6.06 12.26
CA PRO A 72 -9.59 6.68 13.59
C PRO A 72 -9.33 5.63 14.69
N GLY A 73 -8.37 5.91 15.57
CA GLY A 73 -7.99 5.02 16.67
C GLY A 73 -6.97 3.93 16.32
N VAL A 74 -6.46 3.90 15.08
CA VAL A 74 -5.34 3.03 14.71
C VAL A 74 -4.05 3.81 14.89
N ASP A 75 -3.22 3.39 15.85
CA ASP A 75 -1.87 3.92 16.03
C ASP A 75 -0.96 3.16 15.05
N ILE A 76 -0.53 3.86 14.00
CA ILE A 76 0.26 3.26 12.92
C ILE A 76 1.64 3.90 12.94
N ASN A 77 2.69 3.07 13.00
CA ASN A 77 4.07 3.51 12.88
C ASN A 77 4.41 3.81 11.40
N GLU A 78 3.79 4.86 10.87
CA GLU A 78 4.10 5.39 9.54
C GLU A 78 5.49 6.03 9.52
N THR A 79 6.27 5.72 8.50
CA THR A 79 7.59 6.34 8.29
C THR A 79 7.50 7.50 7.31
N GLU A 80 6.98 7.24 6.11
CA GLU A 80 6.90 8.23 5.05
C GLU A 80 5.76 7.91 4.05
N PRO A 81 5.19 8.93 3.38
CA PRO A 81 4.26 8.71 2.28
C PRO A 81 4.91 7.92 1.13
N LEU A 82 4.16 6.98 0.56
CA LEU A 82 4.57 6.31 -0.67
C LEU A 82 4.28 7.25 -1.85
N ASN A 83 5.19 8.20 -2.07
CA ASN A 83 5.07 9.13 -3.19
C ASN A 83 5.34 8.44 -4.53
N ASP A 84 4.63 8.90 -5.57
CA ASP A 84 4.97 8.62 -6.95
C ASP A 84 6.37 9.17 -7.21
N LEU A 85 7.37 8.31 -7.29
CA LEU A 85 8.66 8.66 -7.86
C LEU A 85 8.48 8.93 -9.36
N ARG A 86 7.94 10.10 -9.71
CA ARG A 86 8.34 10.79 -10.95
C ARG A 86 9.76 11.28 -10.71
N GLY A 87 10.73 10.43 -11.02
CA GLY A 87 12.14 10.73 -10.78
C GLY A 87 13.09 9.66 -11.30
N ALA A 88 12.92 9.24 -12.56
CA ALA A 88 14.00 8.70 -13.37
C ALA A 88 13.69 9.04 -14.84
N ALA A 89 14.01 10.29 -15.21
CA ALA A 89 14.29 10.66 -16.59
C ALA A 89 15.76 10.32 -16.87
#